data_AF-A0A7X5V0J3-F1
#
_entry.id   AF-A0A7X5V0J3-F1
#
_cell.length_a   1.000
_cell.length_b   1.000
_cell.length_c   1.000
_cell.angle_alpha   90.00
_cell.angle_beta   90.00
_cell.angle_gamma   90.00
#
_symmetry.space_group_name_H-M   'P 1'
#
loop_
_entity.id
_entity.type
_entity.pdbx_description
1 polymer ?
#
loop_
_entity_poly.entity_id
_entity_poly.type
_entity_poly.pdbx_seq_one_letter_code
_entity_poly.pdbx_strand_id
1 'polypeptide(L)'
;MKPDSLSSGKRKAVNLSLDTGVVAAAREAGLNLSQICEAALRDASKKERIRRWQEESKEAIDANNAWVAEHGLPLAKYRMF
;
A
#
# COMPACT_ATOMS: atom_id res chain seq x y z
N MET A 1 3.96 13.32 -0.76
CA MET A 1 2.89 13.01 0.21
C MET A 1 2.93 11.51 0.46
N LYS A 2 3.04 11.04 1.71
CA LYS A 2 2.97 9.59 1.98
C LYS A 2 1.61 9.07 1.48
N PRO A 3 1.50 7.84 0.94
CA PRO A 3 0.21 7.31 0.56
C PRO A 3 -0.69 7.29 1.80
N ASP A 4 -1.77 8.08 1.77
CA ASP A 4 -2.70 8.20 2.89
C ASP A 4 -3.12 6.82 3.38
N SER A 5 -3.01 6.61 4.69
CA SER A 5 -3.52 5.40 5.35
C SER A 5 -4.99 5.25 5.02
N LEU A 6 -5.41 4.04 4.59
CA LEU A 6 -6.81 3.72 4.34
C LEU A 6 -7.65 4.15 5.56
N SER A 7 -8.44 5.22 5.40
CA SER A 7 -9.28 5.77 6.46
C SER A 7 -10.22 4.70 7.02
N SER A 8 -10.27 4.58 8.33
CA SER A 8 -11.18 3.68 9.03
C SER A 8 -12.60 4.26 8.99
N GLY A 9 -13.40 3.82 8.01
CA GLY A 9 -14.83 4.15 7.88
C GLY A 9 -15.75 3.00 8.31
N LYS A 10 -17.06 3.28 8.33
CA LYS A 10 -18.09 2.24 8.52
C LYS A 10 -18.01 1.21 7.38
N ARG A 11 -18.10 -0.09 7.71
CA ARG A 11 -18.15 -1.17 6.71
C ARG A 11 -19.38 -0.99 5.82
N LYS A 12 -19.17 -1.01 4.52
CA LYS A 12 -20.23 -0.98 3.50
C LYS A 12 -20.34 -2.38 2.89
N ALA A 13 -21.54 -2.94 2.88
CA ALA A 13 -21.80 -4.18 2.14
C ALA A 13 -21.64 -3.91 0.63
N VAL A 14 -20.91 -4.79 -0.04
CA VAL A 14 -20.66 -4.74 -1.49
C VAL A 14 -21.06 -6.06 -2.12
N ASN A 15 -21.65 -6.00 -3.31
CA ASN A 15 -21.93 -7.20 -4.11
C ASN A 15 -20.72 -7.47 -4.99
N LEU A 16 -20.18 -8.69 -4.91
CA LEU A 16 -19.08 -9.14 -5.75
C LEU A 16 -19.33 -10.57 -6.22
N SER A 17 -18.81 -10.89 -7.40
CA SER A 17 -18.88 -12.25 -7.98
C SER A 17 -17.57 -12.97 -7.68
N LEU A 18 -17.66 -14.16 -7.09
CA LEU A 18 -16.54 -15.05 -6.86
C LEU A 18 -16.84 -16.40 -7.49
N ASP A 19 -15.77 -17.15 -7.80
CA ASP A 19 -15.88 -18.54 -8.20
C ASP A 19 -16.62 -19.36 -7.12
N THR A 20 -17.57 -20.18 -7.56
CA THR A 20 -18.43 -20.96 -6.66
C THR A 20 -17.64 -22.01 -5.88
N GLY A 21 -16.60 -22.59 -6.49
CA GLY A 21 -15.70 -23.54 -5.84
C GLY A 21 -14.87 -22.88 -4.75
N VAL A 22 -14.38 -21.66 -4.98
CA VAL A 22 -13.65 -20.89 -3.96
C VAL A 22 -14.55 -20.57 -2.75
N VAL A 23 -15.80 -20.16 -3.01
CA VAL A 23 -16.76 -19.89 -1.93
C VAL A 23 -17.11 -21.16 -1.16
N ALA A 24 -17.30 -22.28 -1.84
CA ALA A 24 -17.59 -23.57 -1.21
C ALA A 24 -16.42 -24.03 -0.33
N ALA A 25 -15.20 -24.05 -0.85
CA ALA A 25 -14.00 -24.44 -0.11
C ALA A 25 -13.78 -23.56 1.13
N ALA A 26 -14.00 -22.24 1.01
CA ALA A 26 -13.86 -21.33 2.14
C ALA A 26 -14.91 -21.60 3.23
N ARG A 27 -16.16 -21.93 2.85
CA ARG A 27 -17.22 -22.29 3.80
C ARG A 27 -16.94 -23.62 4.49
N GLU A 28 -16.50 -24.63 3.75
CA GLU A 28 -16.12 -25.94 4.30
C GLU A 28 -14.97 -25.81 5.31
N ALA A 29 -14.01 -24.93 5.03
CA ALA A 29 -12.91 -24.61 5.93
C ALA A 29 -13.29 -23.67 7.10
N GLY A 30 -14.55 -23.24 7.20
CA GLY A 30 -15.02 -22.34 8.27
C GLY A 30 -14.42 -20.93 8.22
N LEU A 31 -13.96 -20.49 7.05
CA LEU A 31 -13.27 -19.21 6.89
C LEU A 31 -14.25 -18.02 6.85
N ASN A 32 -13.82 -16.90 7.44
CA ASN A 32 -14.58 -15.65 7.37
C ASN A 32 -14.26 -14.90 6.06
N LEU A 33 -15.05 -15.15 5.02
CA LEU A 33 -14.87 -14.55 3.69
C LEU A 33 -14.74 -13.03 3.75
N SER A 34 -15.63 -12.36 4.50
CA SER A 34 -15.63 -10.90 4.58
C SER A 34 -14.32 -10.35 5.14
N GLN A 35 -13.81 -10.95 6.23
CA GLN A 35 -12.56 -10.53 6.85
C GLN A 35 -11.34 -10.78 5.95
N ILE A 36 -11.30 -11.93 5.29
CA ILE A 36 -10.19 -12.30 4.40
C ILE A 36 -10.19 -11.40 3.16
N CYS A 37 -11.35 -11.20 2.52
CA CYS A 37 -11.49 -10.31 1.38
C CYS A 37 -11.10 -8.88 1.75
N GLU A 38 -11.52 -8.38 2.92
CA GLU A 38 -11.13 -7.05 3.38
C GLU A 38 -9.60 -6.93 3.56
N ALA A 39 -8.96 -7.92 4.20
CA ALA A 39 -7.51 -7.92 4.37
C ALA A 39 -6.76 -7.94 3.03
N ALA A 40 -7.18 -8.81 2.10
CA ALA A 40 -6.59 -8.92 0.78
C ALA A 40 -6.74 -7.62 -0.03
N LEU A 41 -7.93 -6.99 -0.01
CA LEU A 41 -8.16 -5.71 -0.68
C LEU A 41 -7.34 -4.58 -0.07
N ARG A 42 -7.16 -4.56 1.26
CA ARG A 42 -6.32 -3.56 1.94
C ARG A 42 -4.85 -3.68 1.50
N ASP A 43 -4.32 -4.90 1.45
CA ASP A 43 -2.94 -5.14 1.01
C ASP A 43 -2.74 -4.79 -0.46
N ALA A 44 -3.63 -5.26 -1.34
CA ALA A 44 -3.58 -4.94 -2.77
C ALA A 44 -3.67 -3.42 -3.01
N SER A 45 -4.58 -2.73 -2.32
CA SER A 45 -4.72 -1.27 -2.42
C SER A 45 -3.45 -0.54 -1.95
N LYS A 46 -2.83 -1.00 -0.86
CA LYS A 46 -1.58 -0.42 -0.36
C LYS A 46 -0.46 -0.57 -1.38
N LYS A 47 -0.29 -1.77 -1.96
CA LYS A 47 0.73 -2.05 -2.98
C LYS A 47 0.54 -1.17 -4.20
N GLU A 48 -0.69 -1.07 -4.71
CA GLU A 48 -0.97 -0.24 -5.88
C GLU A 48 -0.72 1.26 -5.63
N ARG A 49 -1.07 1.75 -4.43
CA ARG A 49 -0.77 3.16 -4.08
C ARG A 49 0.72 3.43 -3.97
N ILE A 50 1.49 2.49 -3.40
CA ILE A 50 2.95 2.60 -3.36
C ILE A 50 3.53 2.63 -4.77
N ARG A 51 3.06 1.74 -5.66
CA ARG A 51 3.48 1.71 -7.07
C ARG A 51 3.23 3.06 -7.75
N ARG A 52 2.02 3.61 -7.65
CA ARG A 52 1.69 4.93 -8.22
C ARG A 52 2.53 6.04 -7.63
N TRP A 53 2.72 6.03 -6.32
CA TRP A 53 3.56 7.03 -5.66
C TRP A 53 5.02 6.99 -6.15
N GLN A 54 5.57 5.80 -6.38
CA GLN A 54 6.91 5.64 -6.94
C GLN A 54 6.99 6.17 -8.37
N GLU A 55 5.97 5.92 -9.19
CA GLU A 55 5.89 6.45 -10.56
C GLU A 55 5.82 7.98 -10.57
N GLU A 56 4.94 8.55 -9.74
CA GLU A 56 4.74 10.01 -9.64
C GLU A 56 5.93 10.73 -9.00
N SER A 57 6.63 10.09 -8.06
CA SER A 57 7.74 10.71 -7.32
C SER A 57 9.10 10.46 -7.95
N LYS A 58 9.19 9.71 -9.06
CA LYS A 58 10.45 9.31 -9.67
C LYS A 58 11.34 10.51 -9.99
N GLU A 59 10.80 11.51 -10.68
CA GLU A 59 11.55 12.71 -11.06
C GLU A 59 11.98 13.53 -9.84
N ALA A 60 11.13 13.66 -8.82
CA ALA A 60 11.45 14.38 -7.60
C ALA A 60 12.53 13.67 -6.76
N ILE A 61 12.49 12.34 -6.71
CA ILE A 61 13.50 11.51 -6.04
C ILE A 61 14.83 11.62 -6.78
N ASP A 62 14.81 11.53 -8.11
CA ASP A 62 16.02 11.61 -8.94
C ASP A 62 16.66 13.01 -8.82
N ALA A 63 15.88 14.08 -8.85
CA ALA A 63 16.35 15.45 -8.63
C ALA A 63 16.96 15.64 -7.23
N ASN A 64 16.32 15.10 -6.19
CA ASN A 64 16.85 15.13 -4.84
C ASN A 64 18.15 14.31 -4.71
N ASN A 65 18.23 13.14 -5.34
CA ASN A 65 19.42 12.31 -5.34
C ASN A 65 20.59 13.00 -6.04
N ALA A 66 20.34 13.65 -7.17
CA ALA A 66 21.34 14.44 -7.89
C ALA A 66 21.85 15.61 -7.02
N TRP A 67 20.95 16.33 -6.36
CA TRP A 67 21.31 17.41 -5.45
C TRP A 67 22.19 16.90 -4.29
N VAL A 68 21.83 15.76 -3.68
CA VAL A 68 22.63 15.13 -2.60
C VAL A 68 23.99 14.63 -3.11
N ALA A 69 24.06 14.12 -4.33
CA ALA A 69 25.33 13.69 -4.93
C ALA A 69 26.28 14.88 -5.14
N GLU A 70 25.75 16.04 -5.52
CA GLU A 70 26.52 17.27 -5.73
C GLU A 70 26.89 17.97 -4.41
N HIS A 71 25.96 18.05 -3.46
CA HIS A 71 26.09 18.88 -2.25
C HIS A 71 26.45 18.08 -0.99
N GLY A 72 26.48 16.75 -1.09
CA GLY A 72 26.58 15.84 0.04
C GLY A 72 25.28 15.78 0.86
N LEU A 73 25.30 14.96 1.92
CA LEU A 73 24.15 14.80 2.81
C LEU A 73 23.94 16.07 3.65
N PRO A 74 22.75 16.71 3.58
CA PRO A 74 22.41 17.80 4.48
C PRO A 74 22.60 17.38 5.93
N LEU A 75 23.18 18.28 6.72
CA LEU A 75 23.32 18.10 8.18
C LEU A 75 24.18 16.89 8.60
N ALA A 76 24.92 16.24 7.68
CA ALA A 76 25.84 15.16 8.02
C ALA A 76 26.84 15.57 9.12
N LYS A 77 27.22 16.85 9.16
CA LYS A 77 28.08 17.47 10.19
C LYS A 77 27.53 17.41 11.63
N TYR A 78 26.26 17.10 11.83
CA TYR A 78 25.62 16.98 13.15
C TYR A 78 25.26 15.54 13.52
N ARG A 79 25.63 14.55 12.69
CA ARG A 79 25.35 13.14 12.96
C ARG A 79 26.26 12.64 14.09
N MET A 80 25.71 12.49 15.29
CA MET A 80 26.36 11.78 16.39
C MET A 80 26.21 10.27 16.15
N PHE A 81 27.32 9.53 16.29
CA PHE A 81 27.42 8.08 16.07
C PHE A 81 26.77 7.28 17.20
#